data_AF-A0A3D0T461-F1
#
_entry.id   AF-A0A3D0T461-F1
#
_cell.length_a   1.000
_cell.length_b   1.000
_cell.length_c   1.000
_cell.angle_alpha   90.00
_cell.angle_beta   90.00
_cell.angle_gamma   90.00
#
_symmetry.space_group_name_H-M   'P 1'
#
loop_
_entity.id
_entity.type
_entity.pdbx_description
1 polymer ?
#
loop_
_entity_poly.entity_id
_entity_poly.type
_entity_poly.pdbx_seq_one_letter_code
_entity_poly.pdbx_strand_id
1 'polypeptide(L)'
;WGGWWFWDPVENASFMPWLVGTALMHSLAVTEKRKAFKSWTVLLAIATFSLSLLGTFLVRSGVIVSVHSFASDPARGLFILGILVLLTGFSLVLYTLRAQQLKSPGRYQLFSREVLLMGNNVFLCAATLVVLLGTLLPLVHKELGLGSISIGAPFFNQMFTLLIVPFVLFLGLGPLTRWKHQPASQVQKTLLIAFGLSVSAGVLINFTYDAPTYMAALGLVLSAWILITTTLEVVQRVSAMDTSLSAFERLRKLTPSHWGMILGHLGFAVTLIGITLVSNYEVERDVRMMPGESVTLSGYEFAFRKVEQRNGPNYTADVGIFDVYESGDKLVHLEPEKRLYLVQRMPMTEAGIYSTIFRDLFIAMGEPLDDGAWAIRVYIKPFVTWIWAGAVIMAIGGICSMSDKRYRMAKVAKVRTAVGGVATGEEVEA
;
A
#
# COMPACT_ATOMS: atom_id res chain seq x y z
N TRP A 1 7.22 16.49 -10.03
CA TRP A 1 6.60 15.49 -9.13
C TRP A 1 5.48 16.16 -8.37
N GLY A 2 4.22 15.77 -8.60
CA GLY A 2 3.04 16.57 -8.20
C GLY A 2 1.93 15.81 -7.48
N GLY A 3 1.99 14.49 -7.32
CA GLY A 3 0.97 13.66 -6.65
C GLY A 3 1.57 12.63 -5.69
N TRP A 4 0.74 11.85 -5.00
CA TRP A 4 1.18 10.80 -4.06
C TRP A 4 1.44 9.44 -4.73
N TRP A 5 0.90 9.22 -5.92
CA TRP A 5 1.09 8.02 -6.74
C TRP A 5 0.82 8.33 -8.20
N PHE A 6 1.71 7.92 -9.12
CA PHE A 6 1.63 8.31 -10.54
C PHE A 6 1.13 7.19 -11.45
N TRP A 7 1.10 5.95 -10.95
CA TRP A 7 0.85 4.74 -11.75
C TRP A 7 1.88 4.55 -12.86
N ASP A 8 3.11 4.97 -12.62
CA ASP A 8 4.18 4.74 -13.58
C ASP A 8 4.51 3.23 -13.66
N PRO A 9 5.07 2.74 -14.77
CA PRO A 9 5.34 1.31 -14.93
C PRO A 9 6.26 0.70 -13.86
N VAL A 10 7.19 1.48 -13.29
CA VAL A 10 8.10 1.00 -12.24
C VAL A 10 7.38 0.92 -10.89
N GLU A 11 6.60 1.94 -10.52
CA GLU A 11 5.67 1.90 -9.39
C GLU A 11 4.74 0.68 -9.49
N ASN A 12 4.09 0.49 -10.65
CA ASN A 12 3.17 -0.61 -10.91
C ASN A 12 3.86 -1.98 -10.78
N ALA A 13 5.05 -2.12 -11.37
CA ALA A 13 5.87 -3.32 -11.27
C ALA A 13 6.20 -3.68 -9.82
N SER A 14 6.49 -2.67 -8.98
CA SER A 14 6.76 -2.87 -7.57
C SER A 14 5.51 -3.20 -6.75
N PHE A 15 4.33 -2.72 -7.16
CA PHE A 15 3.08 -2.85 -6.41
C PHE A 15 2.42 -4.22 -6.56
N MET A 16 2.50 -4.84 -7.74
CA MET A 16 1.86 -6.14 -8.02
C MET A 16 2.23 -7.27 -7.03
N PRO A 17 3.52 -7.50 -6.67
CA PRO A 17 3.89 -8.52 -5.69
C PRO A 17 3.28 -8.26 -4.31
N TRP A 18 3.12 -7.01 -3.88
CA TRP A 18 2.54 -6.68 -2.58
C TRP A 18 1.05 -7.03 -2.50
N LEU A 19 0.30 -6.84 -3.58
CA LEU A 19 -1.12 -7.22 -3.66
C LEU A 19 -1.30 -8.74 -3.53
N VAL A 20 -0.57 -9.52 -4.33
CA VAL A 20 -0.63 -10.99 -4.27
C VAL A 20 -0.02 -11.53 -2.98
N GLY A 21 1.04 -10.91 -2.48
CA GLY A 21 1.64 -11.24 -1.18
C GLY A 21 0.69 -11.02 -0.02
N THR A 22 -0.13 -9.95 -0.06
CA THR A 22 -1.17 -9.71 0.94
C THR A 22 -2.25 -10.80 0.85
N ALA A 23 -2.67 -11.20 -0.35
CA ALA A 23 -3.59 -12.31 -0.54
C ALA A 23 -3.00 -13.64 -0.01
N LEU A 24 -1.70 -13.85 -0.23
CA LEU A 24 -0.97 -15.01 0.26
C LEU A 24 -1.00 -15.09 1.80
N MET A 25 -0.71 -13.99 2.48
CA MET A 25 -0.73 -13.93 3.95
C MET A 25 -2.11 -14.29 4.53
N HIS A 26 -3.19 -13.81 3.91
CA HIS A 26 -4.55 -14.16 4.31
C HIS A 26 -4.90 -15.61 3.98
N SER A 27 -4.47 -16.11 2.82
CA SER A 27 -4.65 -17.51 2.43
C SER A 27 -3.90 -18.49 3.35
N LEU A 28 -2.70 -18.11 3.80
CA LEU A 28 -1.93 -18.86 4.78
C LEU A 28 -2.68 -18.99 6.11
N ALA A 29 -3.29 -17.89 6.59
CA ALA A 29 -4.10 -17.93 7.81
C ALA A 29 -5.26 -18.95 7.72
N VAL A 30 -5.94 -19.03 6.58
CA VAL A 30 -6.99 -20.03 6.34
C VAL A 30 -6.40 -21.44 6.27
N THR A 31 -5.30 -21.62 5.54
CA THR A 31 -4.64 -22.93 5.38
C THR A 31 -4.16 -23.48 6.72
N GLU A 32 -3.59 -22.64 7.56
CA GLU A 32 -3.11 -23.03 8.88
C GLU A 32 -4.25 -23.39 9.84
N LYS A 33 -5.32 -22.59 9.87
CA LYS A 33 -6.44 -22.78 10.80
C LYS A 33 -7.41 -23.87 10.36
N ARG A 34 -7.62 -24.04 9.06
CA ARG A 34 -8.70 -24.85 8.49
C ARG A 34 -8.22 -25.97 7.59
N LYS A 35 -6.93 -26.02 7.25
CA LYS A 35 -6.36 -26.96 6.26
C LYS A 35 -7.06 -26.85 4.89
N ALA A 36 -7.70 -25.71 4.62
CA ALA A 36 -8.39 -25.37 3.37
C ALA A 36 -7.46 -24.55 2.45
N PHE A 37 -7.78 -24.45 1.16
CA PHE A 37 -7.07 -23.58 0.19
C PHE A 37 -5.55 -23.82 0.05
N LYS A 38 -5.06 -25.04 0.30
CA LYS A 38 -3.64 -25.36 0.11
C LYS A 38 -3.16 -25.05 -1.31
N SER A 39 -3.91 -25.50 -2.32
CA SER A 39 -3.59 -25.28 -3.74
C SER A 39 -3.51 -23.79 -4.07
N TRP A 40 -4.50 -23.01 -3.63
CA TRP A 40 -4.56 -21.57 -3.83
C TRP A 40 -3.38 -20.85 -3.17
N THR A 41 -3.04 -21.24 -1.94
CA THR A 41 -1.91 -20.67 -1.20
C THR A 41 -0.58 -20.92 -1.92
N VAL A 42 -0.35 -22.13 -2.43
CA VAL A 42 0.85 -22.44 -3.21
C VAL A 42 0.89 -21.61 -4.49
N LEU A 43 -0.23 -21.49 -5.21
CA LEU A 43 -0.32 -20.68 -6.42
C LEU A 43 -0.01 -19.20 -6.15
N LEU A 44 -0.55 -18.63 -5.07
CA LEU A 44 -0.26 -17.25 -4.66
C LEU A 44 1.21 -17.06 -4.29
N ALA A 45 1.86 -18.06 -3.68
CA ALA A 45 3.29 -18.00 -3.37
C ALA A 45 4.14 -17.97 -4.64
N ILE A 46 3.84 -18.84 -5.61
CA ILE A 46 4.49 -18.85 -6.92
C ILE A 46 4.27 -17.50 -7.62
N ALA A 47 3.01 -17.03 -7.68
CA ALA A 47 2.66 -15.78 -8.32
C ALA A 47 3.36 -14.56 -7.68
N THR A 48 3.42 -14.49 -6.35
CA THR A 48 4.12 -13.39 -5.64
C THR A 48 5.60 -13.33 -6.03
N PHE A 49 6.28 -14.48 -6.04
CA PHE A 49 7.68 -14.56 -6.42
C PHE A 49 7.89 -14.25 -7.92
N SER A 50 7.07 -14.83 -8.79
CA SER A 50 7.11 -14.58 -10.23
C SER A 50 6.86 -13.11 -10.58
N LEU A 51 5.92 -12.44 -9.90
CA LEU A 51 5.67 -11.00 -10.11
C LEU A 51 6.84 -10.13 -9.65
N SER A 52 7.58 -10.52 -8.60
CA SER A 52 8.79 -9.81 -8.19
C SER A 52 9.91 -9.94 -9.22
N LEU A 53 10.07 -11.14 -9.82
CA LEU A 53 11.00 -11.34 -10.94
C LEU A 53 10.56 -10.59 -12.19
N LEU A 54 9.25 -10.59 -12.51
CA LEU A 54 8.69 -9.83 -13.61
C LEU A 54 8.97 -8.34 -13.43
N GLY A 55 8.73 -7.79 -12.24
CA GLY A 55 9.04 -6.39 -11.95
C GLY A 55 10.52 -6.08 -12.18
N THR A 56 11.42 -6.95 -11.70
CA THR A 56 12.86 -6.80 -11.96
C THR A 56 13.18 -6.79 -13.45
N PHE A 57 12.54 -7.67 -14.24
CA PHE A 57 12.67 -7.68 -15.70
C PHE A 57 12.18 -6.37 -16.33
N LEU A 58 10.99 -5.88 -15.96
CA LEU A 58 10.40 -4.68 -16.54
C LEU A 58 11.27 -3.43 -16.29
N VAL A 59 11.84 -3.29 -15.09
CA VAL A 59 12.64 -2.11 -14.72
C VAL A 59 14.05 -2.16 -15.33
N ARG A 60 14.62 -3.35 -15.57
CA ARG A 60 16.03 -3.50 -16.01
C ARG A 60 16.22 -3.78 -17.50
N SER A 61 15.21 -4.28 -18.17
CA SER A 61 15.30 -4.67 -19.59
C SER A 61 15.30 -3.48 -20.56
N GLY A 62 14.86 -2.30 -20.12
CA GLY A 62 14.66 -1.15 -21.00
C GLY A 62 13.43 -1.28 -21.92
N VAL A 63 12.61 -2.32 -21.71
CA VAL A 63 11.42 -2.60 -22.52
C VAL A 63 10.31 -1.57 -22.27
N ILE A 64 10.27 -0.99 -21.07
CA ILE A 64 9.32 0.07 -20.72
C ILE A 64 10.07 1.37 -20.40
N VAL A 65 9.58 2.48 -20.92
CA VAL A 65 10.07 3.83 -20.59
C VAL A 65 9.44 4.28 -19.28
N SER A 66 10.27 4.66 -18.31
CA SER A 66 9.82 5.22 -17.03
C SER A 66 10.83 6.24 -16.51
N VAL A 67 10.31 7.26 -15.82
CA VAL A 67 11.10 8.25 -15.08
C VAL A 67 11.91 7.65 -13.93
N HIS A 68 11.56 6.46 -13.47
CA HIS A 68 12.26 5.71 -12.42
C HIS A 68 13.18 4.61 -12.95
N SER A 69 13.30 4.49 -14.27
CA SER A 69 14.17 3.47 -14.85
C SER A 69 15.64 3.86 -14.64
N PHE A 70 16.39 3.02 -13.93
CA PHE A 70 17.81 3.22 -13.68
C PHE A 70 18.63 2.16 -14.43
N ALA A 71 19.56 2.61 -15.28
CA ALA A 71 20.50 1.75 -16.01
C ALA A 71 19.84 0.56 -16.73
N SER A 72 19.23 0.85 -17.88
CA SER A 72 18.66 -0.15 -18.79
C SER A 72 19.76 -0.84 -19.60
N ASP A 73 19.82 -2.17 -19.51
CA ASP A 73 20.75 -3.01 -20.29
C ASP A 73 19.97 -4.19 -20.87
N PRO A 74 19.66 -4.20 -22.19
CA PRO A 74 18.90 -5.26 -22.83
C PRO A 74 19.51 -6.65 -22.63
N ALA A 75 20.84 -6.77 -22.56
CA ALA A 75 21.51 -8.06 -22.36
C ALA A 75 21.20 -8.63 -20.96
N ARG A 76 21.20 -7.78 -19.92
CA ARG A 76 20.77 -8.18 -18.57
C ARG A 76 19.29 -8.51 -18.53
N GLY A 77 18.47 -7.74 -19.25
CA GLY A 77 17.04 -8.01 -19.42
C GLY A 77 16.76 -9.43 -19.91
N LEU A 78 17.50 -9.88 -20.94
CA LEU A 78 17.35 -11.23 -21.50
C LEU A 78 17.71 -12.33 -20.49
N PHE A 79 18.77 -12.13 -19.69
CA PHE A 79 19.14 -13.07 -18.64
C PHE A 79 18.07 -13.17 -17.54
N ILE A 80 17.51 -12.04 -17.11
CA ILE A 80 16.41 -12.01 -16.12
C ILE A 80 15.15 -12.67 -16.71
N LEU A 81 14.85 -12.47 -17.99
CA LEU A 81 13.74 -13.14 -18.66
C LEU A 81 13.93 -14.67 -18.67
N GLY A 82 15.14 -15.15 -18.96
CA GLY A 82 15.48 -16.56 -18.88
C GLY A 82 15.25 -17.14 -17.49
N ILE A 83 15.70 -16.44 -16.43
CA ILE A 83 15.44 -16.80 -15.03
C ILE A 83 13.94 -16.82 -14.74
N LEU A 84 13.19 -15.80 -15.17
CA LEU A 84 11.76 -15.70 -14.95
C LEU A 84 11.02 -16.90 -15.56
N VAL A 85 11.30 -17.21 -16.83
CA VAL A 85 10.69 -18.34 -17.55
C VAL A 85 11.04 -19.66 -16.87
N LEU A 86 12.31 -19.86 -16.54
CA LEU A 86 12.78 -21.10 -15.91
C LEU A 86 12.15 -21.30 -14.53
N LEU A 87 12.27 -20.32 -13.63
CA LEU A 87 11.79 -20.45 -12.25
C LEU A 87 10.26 -20.48 -12.18
N THR A 88 9.57 -19.64 -12.95
CA THR A 88 8.09 -19.63 -12.99
C THR A 88 7.56 -20.89 -13.65
N GLY A 89 8.10 -21.26 -14.81
CA GLY A 89 7.71 -22.46 -15.55
C GLY A 89 7.93 -23.72 -14.72
N PHE A 90 9.12 -23.88 -14.13
CA PHE A 90 9.43 -25.02 -13.25
C PHE A 90 8.50 -25.07 -12.04
N SER A 91 8.26 -23.94 -11.37
CA SER A 91 7.36 -23.88 -10.22
C SER A 91 5.92 -24.25 -10.57
N LEU A 92 5.41 -23.80 -11.72
CA LEU A 92 4.08 -24.14 -12.21
C LEU A 92 3.98 -25.61 -12.63
N VAL A 93 5.01 -26.17 -13.27
CA VAL A 93 5.07 -27.61 -13.59
C VAL A 93 5.08 -28.45 -12.32
N LEU A 94 5.88 -28.08 -11.31
CA LEU A 94 5.87 -28.78 -10.02
C LEU A 94 4.49 -28.67 -9.34
N TYR A 95 3.86 -27.51 -9.40
CA TYR A 95 2.51 -27.30 -8.88
C TYR A 95 1.49 -28.24 -9.53
N THR A 96 1.50 -28.37 -10.86
CA THR A 96 0.57 -29.27 -11.56
C THR A 96 0.85 -30.74 -11.25
N LEU A 97 2.13 -31.15 -11.23
CA LEU A 97 2.53 -32.52 -10.87
C LEU A 97 2.15 -32.90 -9.43
N ARG A 98 2.12 -31.93 -8.51
CA ARG A 98 1.76 -32.15 -7.10
C ARG A 98 0.31 -31.81 -6.76
N ALA A 99 -0.50 -31.38 -7.74
CA ALA A 99 -1.85 -30.87 -7.50
C ALA A 99 -2.76 -31.84 -6.73
N GLN A 100 -2.63 -33.16 -6.98
CA GLN A 100 -3.42 -34.17 -6.27
C GLN A 100 -3.13 -34.23 -4.76
N GLN A 101 -1.91 -33.90 -4.35
CA GLN A 101 -1.49 -33.87 -2.94
C GLN A 101 -1.97 -32.60 -2.22
N LEU A 102 -2.37 -31.56 -2.98
CA LEU A 102 -2.84 -30.27 -2.46
C LEU A 102 -4.36 -30.22 -2.26
N LYS A 103 -5.06 -31.34 -2.45
CA LYS A 103 -6.49 -31.45 -2.15
C LYS A 103 -6.77 -31.09 -0.69
N SER A 104 -7.80 -30.28 -0.50
CA SER A 104 -8.21 -29.78 0.81
C SER A 104 -9.66 -30.15 1.07
N PRO A 105 -10.00 -30.85 2.17
CA PRO A 105 -11.39 -31.12 2.51
C PRO A 105 -12.06 -29.82 2.97
N GLY A 106 -12.80 -29.17 2.08
CA GLY A 106 -13.54 -27.94 2.38
C GLY A 106 -14.93 -28.25 2.95
N ARG A 107 -15.11 -28.14 4.26
CA ARG A 107 -16.44 -28.11 4.91
C ARG A 107 -16.65 -26.74 5.55
N TYR A 108 -17.24 -25.82 4.79
CA TYR A 108 -17.64 -24.49 5.22
C TYR A 108 -18.86 -24.05 4.39
N GLN A 109 -19.70 -23.18 4.96
CA GLN A 109 -20.86 -22.61 4.27
C GLN A 109 -20.50 -21.31 3.55
N LEU A 110 -21.42 -20.81 2.71
CA LEU A 110 -21.23 -19.57 1.93
C LEU A 110 -20.93 -18.35 2.81
N PHE A 111 -21.62 -18.21 3.95
CA PHE A 111 -21.36 -17.14 4.90
C PHE A 111 -20.46 -17.62 6.03
N SER A 112 -19.15 -17.51 5.82
CA SER A 112 -18.11 -17.85 6.79
C SER A 112 -16.86 -17.00 6.59
N ARG A 113 -16.00 -16.97 7.62
CA ARG A 113 -14.71 -16.26 7.55
C ARG A 113 -13.83 -16.77 6.41
N GLU A 114 -13.85 -18.08 6.11
CA GLU A 114 -13.11 -18.66 4.99
C GLU A 114 -13.51 -18.04 3.65
N VAL A 115 -14.82 -17.90 3.40
CA VAL A 115 -15.34 -17.38 2.14
C VAL A 115 -15.08 -15.88 2.00
N LEU A 116 -15.21 -15.12 3.09
CA LEU A 116 -14.90 -13.69 3.09
C LEU A 116 -13.41 -13.42 2.85
N LEU A 117 -12.52 -14.19 3.46
CA LEU A 117 -11.08 -14.12 3.20
C LEU A 117 -10.75 -14.52 1.76
N MET A 118 -11.43 -15.53 1.21
CA MET A 118 -11.27 -15.89 -0.20
C MET A 118 -11.77 -14.78 -1.13
N GLY A 119 -12.90 -14.14 -0.82
CA GLY A 119 -13.42 -12.99 -1.57
C GLY A 119 -12.42 -11.84 -1.63
N ASN A 120 -11.82 -11.48 -0.50
CA ASN A 120 -10.74 -10.48 -0.47
C ASN A 120 -9.52 -10.89 -1.30
N ASN A 121 -9.12 -12.15 -1.23
CA ASN A 121 -8.02 -12.64 -2.07
C ASN A 121 -8.34 -12.52 -3.56
N VAL A 122 -9.59 -12.78 -3.97
CA VAL A 122 -10.02 -12.59 -5.37
C VAL A 122 -9.93 -11.12 -5.77
N PHE A 123 -10.37 -10.18 -4.93
CA PHE A 123 -10.24 -8.74 -5.22
C PHE A 123 -8.79 -8.29 -5.31
N LEU A 124 -7.90 -8.78 -4.44
CA LEU A 124 -6.47 -8.49 -4.50
C LEU A 124 -5.85 -9.03 -5.80
N CYS A 125 -6.17 -10.27 -6.18
CA CYS A 125 -5.72 -10.84 -7.46
C CYS A 125 -6.29 -10.06 -8.67
N ALA A 126 -7.56 -9.63 -8.62
CA ALA A 126 -8.16 -8.82 -9.67
C ALA A 126 -7.47 -7.45 -9.78
N ALA A 127 -7.15 -6.82 -8.65
CA ALA A 127 -6.36 -5.58 -8.63
C ALA A 127 -4.98 -5.79 -9.25
N THR A 128 -4.29 -6.89 -8.92
CA THR A 128 -3.03 -7.25 -9.57
C THR A 128 -3.19 -7.41 -11.07
N LEU A 129 -4.24 -8.08 -11.54
CA LEU A 129 -4.50 -8.24 -12.97
C LEU A 129 -4.75 -6.91 -13.67
N VAL A 130 -5.50 -5.99 -13.05
CA VAL A 130 -5.69 -4.62 -13.58
C VAL A 130 -4.34 -3.91 -13.75
N VAL A 131 -3.48 -3.96 -12.73
CA VAL A 131 -2.15 -3.33 -12.79
C VAL A 131 -1.29 -3.99 -13.86
N LEU A 132 -1.26 -5.33 -13.90
CA LEU A 132 -0.49 -6.11 -14.86
C LEU A 132 -0.92 -5.81 -16.30
N LEU A 133 -2.22 -5.86 -16.58
CA LEU A 133 -2.77 -5.60 -17.91
C LEU A 133 -2.55 -4.14 -18.31
N GLY A 134 -2.82 -3.18 -17.42
CA GLY A 134 -2.59 -1.76 -17.69
C GLY A 134 -1.13 -1.43 -17.97
N THR A 135 -0.20 -2.16 -17.35
CA THR A 135 1.25 -1.98 -17.54
C THR A 135 1.77 -2.68 -18.80
N LEU A 136 1.29 -3.88 -19.11
CA LEU A 136 1.80 -4.69 -20.22
C LEU A 136 1.06 -4.45 -21.55
N LEU A 137 -0.18 -3.97 -21.54
CA LEU A 137 -0.94 -3.77 -22.79
C LEU A 137 -0.28 -2.76 -23.74
N PRO A 138 0.24 -1.60 -23.29
CA PRO A 138 1.00 -0.69 -24.15
C PRO A 138 2.20 -1.36 -24.84
N LEU A 139 2.91 -2.23 -24.11
CA LEU A 139 4.03 -2.98 -24.64
C LEU A 139 3.58 -3.96 -25.72
N VAL A 140 2.56 -4.77 -25.45
CA VAL A 140 2.02 -5.74 -26.41
C VAL A 140 1.55 -5.04 -27.69
N HIS A 141 0.86 -3.91 -27.56
CA HIS A 141 0.36 -3.14 -28.71
C HIS A 141 1.49 -2.62 -29.60
N LYS A 142 2.59 -2.17 -28.98
CA LYS A 142 3.79 -1.73 -29.68
C LYS A 142 4.48 -2.88 -30.43
N GLU A 143 4.66 -4.03 -29.78
CA GLU A 143 5.31 -5.20 -30.38
C GLU A 143 4.49 -5.86 -31.50
N LEU A 144 3.15 -5.75 -31.43
CA LEU A 144 2.25 -6.21 -32.50
C LEU A 144 2.16 -5.23 -33.69
N GLY A 145 2.85 -4.09 -33.64
CA GLY A 145 2.81 -3.08 -34.71
C GLY A 145 1.49 -2.31 -34.78
N LEU A 146 0.65 -2.36 -33.73
CA LEU A 146 -0.64 -1.67 -33.68
C LEU A 146 -0.49 -0.18 -33.30
N GLY A 147 0.72 0.26 -32.94
CA GLY A 147 1.05 1.63 -32.54
C GLY A 147 1.33 1.76 -31.04
N SER A 148 1.60 2.97 -30.57
CA SER A 148 1.82 3.24 -29.14
C SER A 148 0.54 3.75 -28.48
N ILE A 149 0.05 3.03 -27.49
CA ILE A 149 -1.01 3.52 -26.58
C ILE A 149 -0.40 3.88 -25.23
N SER A 150 -1.07 4.74 -24.46
CA SER A 150 -0.68 5.08 -23.10
C SER A 150 -1.87 4.87 -22.17
N ILE A 151 -1.64 4.17 -21.05
CA ILE A 151 -2.63 3.94 -20.01
C ILE A 151 -2.15 4.70 -18.78
N GLY A 152 -2.82 5.81 -18.47
CA GLY A 152 -2.47 6.68 -17.35
C GLY A 152 -3.33 6.47 -16.11
N ALA A 153 -3.05 7.29 -15.08
CA ALA A 153 -3.75 7.29 -13.79
C ALA A 153 -5.28 7.23 -13.85
N PRO A 154 -6.01 7.89 -14.78
CA PRO A 154 -7.47 7.82 -14.81
C PRO A 154 -8.03 6.39 -14.93
N PHE A 155 -7.42 5.55 -15.76
CA PHE A 155 -7.82 4.15 -15.91
C PHE A 155 -7.65 3.38 -14.59
N PHE A 156 -6.47 3.48 -13.99
CA PHE A 156 -6.17 2.77 -12.75
C PHE A 156 -7.05 3.25 -11.59
N ASN A 157 -7.21 4.57 -11.42
CA ASN A 157 -8.06 5.14 -10.37
C ASN A 157 -9.50 4.67 -10.50
N GLN A 158 -10.06 4.66 -11.72
CA GLN A 158 -11.42 4.16 -11.95
C GLN A 158 -11.54 2.67 -11.59
N MET A 159 -10.64 1.83 -12.09
CA MET A 159 -10.67 0.40 -11.83
C MET A 159 -10.44 0.06 -10.35
N PHE A 160 -9.51 0.73 -9.69
CA PHE A 160 -9.26 0.54 -8.26
C PHE A 160 -10.42 0.99 -7.42
N THR A 161 -11.12 2.08 -7.78
CA THR A 161 -12.33 2.50 -7.07
C THR A 161 -13.41 1.41 -7.11
N LEU A 162 -13.61 0.76 -8.26
CA LEU A 162 -14.56 -0.35 -8.40
C LEU A 162 -14.20 -1.58 -7.56
N LEU A 163 -12.90 -1.86 -7.40
CA LEU A 163 -12.41 -3.02 -6.66
C LEU A 163 -12.29 -2.76 -5.16
N ILE A 164 -11.89 -1.56 -4.74
CA ILE A 164 -11.58 -1.24 -3.35
C ILE A 164 -12.84 -1.15 -2.49
N VAL A 165 -13.97 -0.69 -3.05
CA VAL A 165 -15.25 -0.59 -2.34
C VAL A 165 -15.70 -1.96 -1.82
N PRO A 166 -15.93 -2.99 -2.66
CA PRO A 166 -16.34 -4.30 -2.16
C PRO A 166 -15.22 -4.98 -1.34
N PHE A 167 -13.95 -4.78 -1.68
CA PHE A 167 -12.81 -5.28 -0.90
C PHE A 167 -12.84 -4.76 0.55
N VAL A 168 -13.00 -3.46 0.76
CA VAL A 168 -13.03 -2.85 2.09
C VAL A 168 -14.25 -3.33 2.89
N LEU A 169 -15.40 -3.50 2.23
CA LEU A 169 -16.58 -4.07 2.88
C LEU A 169 -16.28 -5.48 3.42
N PHE A 170 -15.72 -6.36 2.59
CA PHE A 170 -15.34 -7.72 2.99
C PHE A 170 -14.24 -7.73 4.06
N LEU A 171 -13.28 -6.81 3.98
CA LEU A 171 -12.22 -6.63 4.97
C LEU A 171 -12.79 -6.30 6.35
N GLY A 172 -13.79 -5.42 6.46
CA GLY A 172 -14.45 -5.16 7.75
C GLY A 172 -15.33 -6.32 8.24
N LEU A 173 -15.97 -7.06 7.32
CA LEU A 173 -16.80 -8.22 7.67
C LEU A 173 -16.00 -9.42 8.18
N GLY A 174 -14.86 -9.71 7.55
CA GLY A 174 -14.06 -10.92 7.79
C GLY A 174 -13.75 -11.18 9.28
N PRO A 175 -13.14 -10.22 10.00
CA PRO A 175 -12.78 -10.38 11.41
C PRO A 175 -13.97 -10.62 12.35
N LEU A 176 -15.16 -10.10 12.02
CA LEU A 176 -16.39 -10.23 12.83
C LEU A 176 -17.13 -11.57 12.63
N THR A 177 -16.86 -12.30 11.55
CA THR A 177 -17.54 -13.57 11.25
C THR A 177 -16.82 -14.79 11.80
N ARG A 178 -17.54 -15.86 12.13
CA ARG A 178 -16.94 -17.12 12.61
C ARG A 178 -16.43 -18.01 11.47
N TRP A 179 -15.49 -18.90 11.80
CA TRP A 179 -15.05 -19.99 10.91
C TRP A 179 -16.17 -21.02 10.71
N LYS A 180 -16.15 -21.75 9.58
CA LYS A 180 -17.13 -22.77 9.14
C LYS A 180 -18.52 -22.23 8.79
N HIS A 181 -19.15 -21.53 9.73
CA HIS A 181 -20.51 -21.03 9.58
C HIS A 181 -20.74 -19.83 10.51
N GLN A 182 -21.35 -18.79 9.96
CA GLN A 182 -21.89 -17.67 10.69
C GLN A 182 -23.38 -17.51 10.34
N PRO A 183 -24.30 -17.54 11.31
CA PRO A 183 -25.67 -17.08 11.07
C PRO A 183 -25.66 -15.57 10.80
N ALA A 184 -26.20 -15.13 9.67
CA ALA A 184 -26.22 -13.72 9.30
C ALA A 184 -26.99 -12.86 10.31
N SER A 185 -28.09 -13.38 10.85
CA SER A 185 -28.92 -12.73 11.87
C SER A 185 -28.16 -12.34 13.14
N GLN A 186 -27.10 -13.08 13.50
CA GLN A 186 -26.31 -12.81 14.71
C GLN A 186 -25.34 -11.63 14.55
N VAL A 187 -25.00 -11.26 13.32
CA VAL A 187 -24.01 -10.20 13.04
C VAL A 187 -24.66 -8.98 12.40
N GLN A 188 -25.86 -9.13 11.82
CA GLN A 188 -26.61 -8.06 11.15
C GLN A 188 -26.75 -6.79 11.99
N LYS A 189 -27.17 -6.88 13.27
CA LYS A 189 -27.32 -5.69 14.13
C LYS A 189 -26.00 -4.95 14.32
N THR A 190 -24.92 -5.68 14.59
CA THR A 190 -23.58 -5.11 14.76
C THR A 190 -23.12 -4.42 13.47
N LEU A 191 -23.37 -5.02 12.31
CA LEU A 191 -23.00 -4.44 11.02
C LEU A 191 -23.83 -3.21 10.66
N LEU A 192 -25.12 -3.20 10.96
CA LEU A 192 -25.97 -2.03 10.73
C LEU A 192 -25.53 -0.85 11.59
N ILE A 193 -25.17 -1.11 12.85
CA ILE A 193 -24.62 -0.07 13.74
C ILE A 193 -23.26 0.41 13.19
N ALA A 194 -22.37 -0.51 12.82
CA ALA A 194 -21.08 -0.15 12.25
C ALA A 194 -21.26 0.70 10.99
N PHE A 195 -22.13 0.28 10.08
CA PHE A 195 -22.44 0.98 8.83
C PHE A 195 -23.00 2.37 9.10
N GLY A 196 -23.98 2.50 10.00
CA GLY A 196 -24.55 3.78 10.39
C GLY A 196 -23.49 4.73 10.96
N LEU A 197 -22.65 4.25 11.88
CA LEU A 197 -21.56 5.04 12.46
C LEU A 197 -20.51 5.43 11.41
N SER A 198 -20.17 4.54 10.48
CA SER A 198 -19.21 4.82 9.41
C SER A 198 -19.74 5.86 8.43
N VAL A 199 -21.00 5.74 8.03
CA VAL A 199 -21.69 6.73 7.18
C VAL A 199 -21.73 8.08 7.87
N SER A 200 -22.18 8.12 9.13
CA SER A 200 -22.22 9.37 9.90
C SER A 200 -20.84 10.01 10.03
N ALA A 201 -19.81 9.25 10.45
CA ALA A 201 -18.46 9.78 10.61
C ALA A 201 -17.88 10.30 9.29
N GLY A 202 -17.98 9.51 8.21
CA GLY A 202 -17.43 9.90 6.91
C GLY A 202 -18.12 11.13 6.33
N VAL A 203 -19.45 11.20 6.44
CA VAL A 203 -20.24 12.35 5.96
C VAL A 203 -19.96 13.61 6.78
N LEU A 204 -19.95 13.51 8.12
CA LEU A 204 -19.70 14.67 8.99
C LEU A 204 -18.31 15.27 8.76
N ILE A 205 -17.27 14.44 8.63
CA ILE A 205 -15.92 14.90 8.31
C ILE A 205 -15.88 15.53 6.92
N ASN A 206 -16.58 14.95 5.94
CA ASN A 206 -16.60 15.49 4.59
C ASN A 206 -17.15 16.93 4.53
N PHE A 207 -18.19 17.21 5.32
CA PHE A 207 -18.82 18.53 5.39
C PHE A 207 -18.04 19.59 6.18
N THR A 208 -16.88 19.26 6.76
CA THR A 208 -15.99 20.29 7.33
C THR A 208 -15.14 21.00 6.29
N TYR A 209 -15.11 20.50 5.05
CA TYR A 209 -14.40 21.10 3.92
C TYR A 209 -15.34 22.01 3.12
N ASP A 210 -14.80 23.10 2.55
CA ASP A 210 -15.59 24.10 1.82
C ASP A 210 -16.31 23.54 0.58
N ALA A 211 -15.67 22.58 -0.11
CA ALA A 211 -16.18 21.96 -1.34
C ALA A 211 -16.27 20.43 -1.18
N PRO A 212 -17.23 19.91 -0.41
CA PRO A 212 -17.32 18.48 -0.11
C PRO A 212 -17.55 17.65 -1.38
N THR A 213 -16.76 16.60 -1.60
CA THR A 213 -16.93 15.69 -2.76
C THR A 213 -17.53 14.35 -2.34
N TYR A 214 -18.24 13.69 -3.26
CA TYR A 214 -18.81 12.35 -3.01
C TYR A 214 -17.71 11.27 -2.90
N MET A 215 -16.60 11.44 -3.63
CA MET A 215 -15.44 10.55 -3.58
C MET A 215 -14.72 10.63 -2.23
N ALA A 216 -14.55 11.83 -1.68
CA ALA A 216 -14.02 12.02 -0.34
C ALA A 216 -14.94 11.39 0.72
N ALA A 217 -16.26 11.62 0.63
CA ALA A 217 -17.22 10.98 1.52
C ALA A 217 -17.11 9.45 1.45
N LEU A 218 -17.08 8.86 0.25
CA LEU A 218 -16.94 7.42 0.08
C LEU A 218 -15.66 6.89 0.74
N GLY A 219 -14.50 7.50 0.46
CA GLY A 219 -13.22 7.07 1.03
C GLY A 219 -13.18 7.21 2.57
N LEU A 220 -13.77 8.27 3.12
CA LEU A 220 -13.88 8.47 4.57
C LEU A 220 -14.84 7.47 5.22
N VAL A 221 -15.98 7.17 4.60
CA VAL A 221 -16.91 6.13 5.08
C VAL A 221 -16.24 4.76 5.08
N LEU A 222 -15.51 4.41 4.00
CA LEU A 222 -14.77 3.14 3.93
C LEU A 222 -13.65 3.07 4.98
N SER A 223 -12.95 4.16 5.23
CA SER A 223 -11.93 4.24 6.28
C SER A 223 -12.55 4.06 7.67
N ALA A 224 -13.64 4.78 7.95
CA ALA A 224 -14.39 4.66 9.20
C ALA A 224 -14.97 3.24 9.38
N TRP A 225 -15.41 2.59 8.30
CA TRP A 225 -15.86 1.20 8.30
C TRP A 225 -14.77 0.25 8.81
N ILE A 226 -13.54 0.39 8.30
CA ILE A 226 -12.41 -0.44 8.76
C ILE A 226 -12.13 -0.18 10.23
N LEU A 227 -12.03 1.09 10.64
CA LEU A 227 -11.74 1.46 12.03
C LEU A 227 -12.80 0.90 12.98
N ILE A 228 -14.08 1.16 12.71
CA ILE A 228 -15.19 0.74 13.56
C ILE A 228 -15.30 -0.77 13.63
N THR A 229 -15.26 -1.48 12.50
CA THR A 229 -15.37 -2.95 12.49
C THR A 229 -14.18 -3.62 13.17
N THR A 230 -12.97 -3.08 13.03
CA THR A 230 -11.77 -3.56 13.72
C THR A 230 -11.88 -3.34 15.23
N THR A 231 -12.34 -2.17 15.67
CA THR A 231 -12.61 -1.91 17.10
C THR A 231 -13.69 -2.83 17.65
N LEU A 232 -14.78 -3.04 16.92
CA LEU A 232 -15.86 -3.94 17.32
C LEU A 232 -15.39 -5.40 17.44
N GLU A 233 -14.47 -5.85 16.60
CA GLU A 233 -13.88 -7.19 16.73
C GLU A 233 -13.10 -7.33 18.04
N VAL A 234 -12.28 -6.33 18.40
CA VAL A 234 -11.55 -6.32 19.67
C VAL A 234 -12.53 -6.34 20.84
N VAL A 235 -13.56 -5.48 20.80
CA VAL A 235 -14.60 -5.41 21.84
C VAL A 235 -15.33 -6.75 21.97
N GLN A 236 -15.74 -7.35 20.86
CA GLN A 236 -16.41 -8.66 20.84
C GLN A 236 -15.53 -9.74 21.49
N ARG A 237 -14.23 -9.72 21.19
CA ARG A 237 -13.28 -10.72 21.66
C ARG A 237 -12.94 -10.56 23.14
N VAL A 238 -12.76 -9.32 23.60
CA VAL A 238 -12.52 -8.98 25.01
C VAL A 238 -13.77 -9.24 25.87
N SER A 239 -14.95 -8.91 25.36
CA SER A 239 -16.23 -9.12 26.07
C SER A 239 -16.56 -10.59 26.27
N ALA A 240 -16.05 -11.48 25.41
CA ALA A 240 -16.18 -12.92 25.55
C ALA A 240 -15.23 -13.55 26.58
N MET A 241 -14.29 -12.77 27.15
CA MET A 241 -13.39 -13.24 28.22
C MET A 241 -14.03 -13.10 29.61
N ASP A 242 -13.41 -13.75 30.60
CA ASP A 242 -13.85 -13.74 32.01
C ASP A 242 -14.17 -12.33 32.52
N THR A 243 -15.40 -12.18 33.04
CA THR A 243 -15.95 -10.89 33.47
C THR A 243 -15.31 -10.31 34.73
N SER A 244 -14.63 -11.15 35.52
CA SER A 244 -13.94 -10.73 36.75
C SER A 244 -12.69 -9.89 36.50
N LEU A 245 -12.09 -9.99 35.30
CA LEU A 245 -10.88 -9.26 34.93
C LEU A 245 -11.21 -7.85 34.46
N SER A 246 -10.33 -6.90 34.76
CA SER A 246 -10.40 -5.55 34.20
C SER A 246 -10.27 -5.57 32.66
N ALA A 247 -10.82 -4.56 32.00
CA ALA A 247 -10.71 -4.43 30.54
C ALA A 247 -9.25 -4.45 30.06
N PHE A 248 -8.36 -3.82 30.84
CA PHE A 248 -6.95 -3.75 30.53
C PHE A 248 -6.23 -5.11 30.62
N GLU A 249 -6.56 -5.92 31.62
CA GLU A 249 -6.02 -7.27 31.73
C GLU A 249 -6.49 -8.17 30.57
N ARG A 250 -7.75 -8.04 30.16
CA ARG A 250 -8.27 -8.78 29.00
C ARG A 250 -7.59 -8.37 27.69
N LEU A 251 -7.34 -7.08 27.50
CA LEU A 251 -6.59 -6.57 26.34
C LEU A 251 -5.16 -7.12 26.30
N ARG A 252 -4.47 -7.19 27.45
CA ARG A 252 -3.13 -7.78 27.56
C ARG A 252 -3.08 -9.29 27.29
N LYS A 253 -4.22 -9.98 27.43
CA LYS A 253 -4.32 -11.43 27.11
C LYS A 253 -4.46 -11.72 25.62
N LEU A 254 -4.70 -10.72 24.78
CA LEU A 254 -4.73 -10.89 23.32
C LEU A 254 -3.32 -11.24 22.79
N THR A 255 -3.26 -12.14 21.81
CA THR A 255 -1.96 -12.63 21.31
C THR A 255 -1.26 -11.60 20.41
N PRO A 256 0.08 -11.66 20.27
CA PRO A 256 0.81 -10.79 19.35
C PRO A 256 0.32 -10.90 17.89
N SER A 257 -0.01 -12.11 17.41
CA SER A 257 -0.62 -12.27 16.08
C SER A 257 -1.99 -11.62 15.94
N HIS A 258 -2.75 -11.54 17.03
CA HIS A 258 -4.02 -10.83 17.02
C HIS A 258 -3.82 -9.32 16.91
N TRP A 259 -2.95 -8.75 17.74
CA TRP A 259 -2.57 -7.33 17.63
C TRP A 259 -1.95 -7.00 16.26
N GLY A 260 -1.18 -7.94 15.70
CA GLY A 260 -0.63 -7.79 14.36
C GLY A 260 -1.68 -7.65 13.26
N MET A 261 -2.77 -8.45 13.35
CA MET A 261 -3.93 -8.30 12.47
C MET A 261 -4.60 -6.94 12.66
N ILE A 262 -4.86 -6.53 13.91
CA ILE A 262 -5.50 -5.25 14.23
C ILE A 262 -4.69 -4.07 13.68
N LEU A 263 -3.39 -4.02 13.96
CA LEU A 263 -2.50 -2.97 13.49
C LEU A 263 -2.42 -2.95 11.95
N GLY A 264 -2.40 -4.12 11.30
CA GLY A 264 -2.46 -4.19 9.84
C GLY A 264 -3.70 -3.49 9.26
N HIS A 265 -4.87 -3.73 9.83
CA HIS A 265 -6.13 -3.15 9.35
C HIS A 265 -6.26 -1.67 9.72
N LEU A 266 -5.85 -1.28 10.94
CA LEU A 266 -5.82 0.12 11.35
C LEU A 266 -4.85 0.94 10.50
N GLY A 267 -3.65 0.42 10.21
CA GLY A 267 -2.67 1.07 9.36
C GLY A 267 -3.20 1.28 7.94
N PHE A 268 -3.89 0.27 7.37
CA PHE A 268 -4.55 0.42 6.08
C PHE A 268 -5.65 1.49 6.08
N ALA A 269 -6.45 1.57 7.15
CA ALA A 269 -7.46 2.63 7.29
C ALA A 269 -6.83 4.02 7.35
N VAL A 270 -5.74 4.20 8.11
CA VAL A 270 -5.00 5.47 8.21
C VAL A 270 -4.43 5.87 6.84
N THR A 271 -3.84 4.92 6.10
CA THR A 271 -3.38 5.15 4.74
C THR A 271 -4.52 5.57 3.80
N LEU A 272 -5.68 4.89 3.89
CA LEU A 272 -6.85 5.21 3.07
C LEU A 272 -7.41 6.62 3.35
N ILE A 273 -7.38 7.07 4.61
CA ILE A 273 -7.73 8.46 4.97
C ILE A 273 -6.78 9.44 4.28
N GLY A 274 -5.47 9.23 4.41
CA GLY A 274 -4.46 10.09 3.80
C GLY A 274 -4.63 10.18 2.28
N ILE A 275 -4.78 9.04 1.61
CA ILE A 275 -5.03 8.97 0.15
C ILE A 275 -6.31 9.69 -0.23
N THR A 276 -7.41 9.46 0.50
CA THR A 276 -8.71 10.04 0.20
C THR A 276 -8.67 11.56 0.30
N LEU A 277 -8.10 12.09 1.38
CA LEU A 277 -8.08 13.52 1.64
C LEU A 277 -7.14 14.25 0.67
N VAL A 278 -5.91 13.75 0.45
CA VAL A 278 -5.00 14.38 -0.51
C VAL A 278 -5.57 14.36 -1.93
N SER A 279 -6.21 13.27 -2.35
CA SER A 279 -6.72 13.14 -3.73
C SER A 279 -7.93 14.01 -4.04
N ASN A 280 -8.64 14.50 -3.01
CA ASN A 280 -9.89 15.26 -3.18
C ASN A 280 -9.79 16.71 -2.70
N TYR A 281 -8.86 17.00 -1.78
CA TYR A 281 -8.77 18.29 -1.11
C TYR A 281 -7.37 18.91 -1.16
N GLU A 282 -6.45 18.37 -1.96
CA GLU A 282 -5.24 19.14 -2.29
C GLU A 282 -5.61 20.38 -3.11
N VAL A 283 -4.93 21.48 -2.82
CA VAL A 283 -5.07 22.74 -3.55
C VAL A 283 -3.72 23.09 -4.15
N GLU A 284 -3.71 23.41 -5.44
CA GLU A 284 -2.50 23.80 -6.17
C GLU A 284 -2.66 25.17 -6.83
N ARG A 285 -1.53 25.86 -7.00
CA ARG A 285 -1.46 27.09 -7.78
C ARG A 285 -0.14 27.18 -8.53
N ASP A 286 -0.26 27.29 -9.86
CA ASP A 286 0.83 27.52 -10.78
C ASP A 286 0.98 29.00 -11.07
N VAL A 287 2.16 29.56 -10.81
CA VAL A 287 2.45 30.99 -10.97
C VAL A 287 3.81 31.22 -11.61
N ARG A 288 3.88 32.23 -12.48
CA ARG A 288 5.15 32.85 -12.85
C ARG A 288 5.53 33.82 -11.74
N MET A 289 6.71 33.65 -11.15
CA MET A 289 7.19 34.53 -10.07
C MET A 289 8.59 35.05 -10.37
N MET A 290 8.82 36.33 -10.08
CA MET A 290 10.15 36.93 -9.99
C MET A 290 10.65 36.92 -8.54
N PRO A 291 11.97 36.86 -8.30
CA PRO A 291 12.54 37.14 -6.99
C PRO A 291 12.02 38.46 -6.41
N GLY A 292 11.52 38.41 -5.18
CA GLY A 292 10.87 39.52 -4.47
C GLY A 292 9.34 39.43 -4.41
N GLU A 293 8.72 38.60 -5.25
CA GLU A 293 7.25 38.45 -5.29
C GLU A 293 6.73 37.42 -4.26
N SER A 294 5.44 37.53 -3.93
CA SER A 294 4.74 36.58 -3.06
C SER A 294 3.47 36.05 -3.71
N VAL A 295 3.05 34.84 -3.32
CA VAL A 295 1.76 34.26 -3.71
C VAL A 295 1.05 33.74 -2.47
N THR A 296 -0.26 33.97 -2.38
CA THR A 296 -1.09 33.47 -1.29
C THR A 296 -1.91 32.25 -1.72
N LEU A 297 -2.01 31.25 -0.85
CA LEU A 297 -2.81 30.04 -1.05
C LEU A 297 -3.33 29.52 0.28
N SER A 298 -4.65 29.36 0.41
CA SER A 298 -5.36 28.86 1.61
C SER A 298 -4.84 29.37 2.96
N GLY A 299 -4.59 30.68 3.06
CA GLY A 299 -4.13 31.34 4.29
C GLY A 299 -2.61 31.39 4.50
N TYR A 300 -1.82 30.79 3.60
CA TYR A 300 -0.36 30.87 3.60
C TYR A 300 0.13 31.87 2.56
N GLU A 301 1.18 32.61 2.90
CA GLU A 301 1.91 33.46 1.97
C GLU A 301 3.28 32.84 1.68
N PHE A 302 3.58 32.60 0.41
CA PHE A 302 4.84 32.04 -0.08
C PHE A 302 5.64 33.17 -0.73
N ALA A 303 6.64 33.70 -0.02
CA ALA A 303 7.49 34.79 -0.49
C ALA A 303 8.74 34.23 -1.18
N PHE A 304 8.86 34.47 -2.48
CA PHE A 304 10.01 34.07 -3.27
C PHE A 304 11.13 35.11 -3.11
N ARG A 305 12.19 34.80 -2.37
CA ARG A 305 13.22 35.78 -2.02
C ARG A 305 14.26 35.95 -3.13
N LYS A 306 14.85 34.85 -3.59
CA LYS A 306 15.94 34.83 -4.57
C LYS A 306 16.15 33.43 -5.14
N VAL A 307 16.98 33.34 -6.17
CA VAL A 307 17.54 32.09 -6.68
C VAL A 307 19.05 32.13 -6.50
N GLU A 308 19.61 31.02 -6.04
CA GLU A 308 21.06 30.82 -5.89
C GLU A 308 21.51 29.60 -6.69
N GLN A 309 22.69 29.68 -7.29
CA GLN A 309 23.33 28.52 -7.90
C GLN A 309 24.19 27.79 -6.88
N ARG A 310 23.99 26.47 -6.72
CA ARG A 310 24.77 25.61 -5.84
C ARG A 310 25.37 24.44 -6.61
N ASN A 311 26.61 24.10 -6.30
CA ASN A 311 27.27 22.91 -6.83
C ASN A 311 27.15 21.77 -5.82
N GLY A 312 26.43 20.71 -6.20
CA GLY A 312 26.37 19.46 -5.46
C GLY A 312 27.52 18.51 -5.82
N PRO A 313 27.59 17.33 -5.18
CA PRO A 313 28.67 16.37 -5.42
C PRO A 313 28.76 15.85 -6.87
N ASN A 314 27.62 15.76 -7.55
CA ASN A 314 27.50 15.23 -8.91
C ASN A 314 26.42 15.95 -9.76
N TYR A 315 25.98 17.13 -9.32
CA TYR A 315 24.96 17.94 -10.00
C TYR A 315 25.21 19.43 -9.78
N THR A 316 24.67 20.27 -10.66
CA THR A 316 24.50 21.72 -10.42
C THR A 316 23.04 21.99 -10.10
N ALA A 317 22.73 22.98 -9.26
CA ALA A 317 21.37 23.24 -8.81
C ALA A 317 21.04 24.74 -8.80
N ASP A 318 19.91 25.10 -9.39
CA ASP A 318 19.20 26.34 -9.08
C ASP A 318 18.34 26.13 -7.84
N VAL A 319 18.62 26.89 -6.78
CA VAL A 319 17.91 26.81 -5.51
C VAL A 319 17.05 28.04 -5.31
N GLY A 320 15.74 27.85 -5.24
CA GLY A 320 14.79 28.90 -4.93
C GLY A 320 14.69 29.07 -3.42
N ILE A 321 14.86 30.29 -2.94
CA ILE A 321 14.82 30.64 -1.52
C ILE A 321 13.43 31.17 -1.19
N PHE A 322 12.64 30.40 -0.44
CA PHE A 322 11.27 30.76 -0.06
C PHE A 322 11.14 30.93 1.45
N ASP A 323 10.43 31.98 1.86
CA ASP A 323 9.93 32.12 3.22
C ASP A 323 8.41 31.99 3.20
N VAL A 324 7.87 31.11 4.04
CA VAL A 324 6.44 30.88 4.14
C VAL A 324 5.92 31.49 5.43
N TYR A 325 4.80 32.20 5.34
CA TYR A 325 4.14 32.87 6.46
C TYR A 325 2.72 32.34 6.65
N GLU A 326 2.28 32.29 7.90
CA GLU A 326 0.90 31.99 8.30
C GLU A 326 0.43 33.09 9.25
N SER A 327 -0.67 33.77 8.91
CA SER A 327 -1.19 34.91 9.71
C SER A 327 -0.18 36.05 9.96
N GLY A 328 0.79 36.24 9.06
CA GLY A 328 1.82 37.28 9.15
C GLY A 328 3.11 36.87 9.86
N ASP A 329 3.10 35.73 10.58
CA ASP A 329 4.30 35.20 11.23
C ASP A 329 5.05 34.25 10.31
N LYS A 330 6.39 34.31 10.34
CA LYS A 330 7.23 33.42 9.54
C LYS A 330 7.11 32.00 10.08
N LEU A 331 6.52 31.10 9.29
CA LEU A 331 6.30 29.71 9.63
C LEU A 331 7.53 28.85 9.36
N VAL A 332 8.08 28.93 8.13
CA VAL A 332 9.18 28.05 7.70
C VAL A 332 9.97 28.65 6.53
N HIS A 333 11.23 28.25 6.42
CA HIS A 333 12.09 28.50 5.27
C HIS A 333 12.18 27.25 4.38
N LEU A 334 11.95 27.39 3.08
CA LEU A 334 11.96 26.28 2.12
C LEU A 334 12.89 26.56 0.95
N GLU A 335 13.64 25.54 0.54
CA GLU A 335 14.63 25.60 -0.53
C GLU A 335 14.36 24.54 -1.61
N PRO A 336 13.31 24.67 -2.43
CA PRO A 336 13.16 23.83 -3.62
C PRO A 336 14.36 23.99 -4.57
N GLU A 337 14.73 22.90 -5.25
CA GLU A 337 15.86 22.88 -6.17
C GLU A 337 15.50 22.35 -7.55
N LYS A 338 16.13 22.91 -8.58
CA LYS A 338 16.20 22.34 -9.92
C LYS A 338 17.62 21.85 -10.18
N ARG A 339 17.83 20.54 -10.11
CA ARG A 339 19.13 19.87 -10.23
C ARG A 339 19.39 19.41 -11.67
N LEU A 340 20.57 19.67 -12.19
CA LEU A 340 21.06 19.09 -13.44
C LEU A 340 22.19 18.10 -13.14
N TYR A 341 21.94 16.82 -13.37
CA TYR A 341 22.97 15.78 -13.26
C TYR A 341 23.80 15.71 -14.54
N LEU A 342 25.11 15.97 -14.43
CA LEU A 342 26.00 16.19 -15.59
C LEU A 342 26.15 14.97 -16.49
N VAL A 343 26.09 13.76 -15.92
CA VAL A 343 26.28 12.49 -16.67
C VAL A 343 24.99 12.10 -17.41
N GLN A 344 23.85 12.15 -16.72
CA GLN A 344 22.55 11.77 -17.28
C GLN A 344 21.95 12.88 -18.16
N ARG A 345 22.38 14.13 -18.00
CA ARG A 345 21.84 15.33 -18.67
C ARG A 345 20.33 15.48 -18.53
N MET A 346 19.76 14.95 -17.45
CA MET A 346 18.35 15.06 -17.13
C MET A 346 18.15 16.02 -15.96
N PRO A 347 17.36 17.09 -16.12
CA PRO A 347 17.00 17.94 -15.00
C PRO A 347 16.01 17.21 -14.08
N MET A 348 16.19 17.37 -12.78
CA MET A 348 15.36 16.84 -11.72
C MET A 348 14.89 17.98 -10.82
N THR A 349 13.64 17.95 -10.39
CA THR A 349 13.11 18.92 -9.43
C THR A 349 13.04 18.27 -8.06
N GLU A 350 13.74 18.85 -7.09
CA GLU A 350 13.56 18.57 -5.67
C GLU A 350 12.60 19.60 -5.09
N ALA A 351 11.60 19.13 -4.37
CA ALA A 351 10.61 20.01 -3.78
C ALA A 351 11.06 20.53 -2.41
N GLY A 352 10.72 21.77 -2.11
CA GLY A 352 10.75 22.29 -0.75
C GLY A 352 9.48 21.83 -0.05
N ILE A 353 9.62 21.04 1.03
CA ILE A 353 8.49 20.43 1.73
C ILE A 353 8.55 20.79 3.22
N TYR A 354 7.45 21.33 3.74
CA TYR A 354 7.19 21.45 5.16
C TYR A 354 6.00 20.58 5.54
N SER A 355 6.27 19.44 6.18
CA SER A 355 5.25 18.47 6.58
C SER A 355 4.81 18.68 8.02
N THR A 356 3.49 18.66 8.22
CA THR A 356 2.86 18.60 9.55
C THR A 356 2.06 17.30 9.69
N ILE A 357 1.38 17.12 10.82
CA ILE A 357 0.48 15.97 11.01
C ILE A 357 -0.75 16.05 10.09
N PHE A 358 -1.19 17.26 9.72
CA PHE A 358 -2.46 17.47 9.01
C PHE A 358 -2.29 17.88 7.55
N ARG A 359 -1.15 18.50 7.19
CA ARG A 359 -0.91 18.98 5.83
C ARG A 359 0.59 19.16 5.54
N ASP A 360 0.91 19.13 4.26
CA ASP A 360 2.23 19.42 3.73
C ASP A 360 2.14 20.69 2.88
N LEU A 361 3.02 21.66 3.15
CA LEU A 361 3.27 22.80 2.26
C LEU A 361 4.38 22.40 1.32
N PHE A 362 4.13 22.46 0.02
CA PHE A 362 5.02 21.91 -0.97
C PHE A 362 5.24 22.93 -2.09
N ILE A 363 6.50 23.19 -2.41
CA ILE A 363 6.92 24.11 -3.48
C ILE A 363 7.79 23.33 -4.46
N ALA A 364 7.45 23.40 -5.74
CA ALA A 364 8.27 22.85 -6.82
C ALA A 364 8.66 23.95 -7.80
N MET A 365 9.93 23.93 -8.19
CA MET A 365 10.47 24.78 -9.25
C MET A 365 10.39 24.07 -10.61
N GLY A 366 9.77 24.76 -11.56
CA GLY A 366 9.74 24.41 -12.98
C GLY A 366 11.02 24.84 -13.70
N GLU A 367 10.86 25.30 -14.93
CA GLU A 367 11.96 25.88 -15.72
C GLU A 367 12.06 27.39 -15.48
N PRO A 368 13.25 27.99 -15.67
CA PRO A 368 13.37 29.43 -15.76
C PRO A 368 12.55 29.94 -16.96
N LEU A 369 11.94 31.10 -16.78
CA LEU A 369 11.16 31.83 -17.78
C LEU A 369 11.92 33.09 -18.21
N ASP A 370 11.37 33.80 -19.18
CA ASP A 370 11.92 35.08 -19.64
C ASP A 370 12.04 36.09 -18.49
N ASP A 371 13.02 36.98 -18.61
CA ASP A 371 13.32 38.09 -17.67
C ASP A 371 13.71 37.65 -16.24
N GLY A 372 14.21 36.42 -16.07
CA GLY A 372 14.66 35.91 -14.77
C GLY A 372 13.55 35.45 -13.83
N ALA A 373 12.31 35.35 -14.35
CA ALA A 373 11.21 34.73 -13.64
C ALA A 373 11.31 33.20 -13.65
N TRP A 374 10.54 32.55 -12.79
CA TRP A 374 10.47 31.10 -12.68
C TRP A 374 9.03 30.63 -12.69
N ALA A 375 8.79 29.47 -13.31
CA ALA A 375 7.55 28.75 -13.12
C ALA A 375 7.57 28.08 -11.75
N ILE A 376 6.76 28.58 -10.81
CA ILE A 376 6.65 28.07 -9.45
C ILE A 376 5.29 27.45 -9.27
N ARG A 377 5.28 26.30 -8.60
CA ARG A 377 4.08 25.54 -8.33
C ARG A 377 4.01 25.27 -6.84
N VAL A 378 2.95 25.78 -6.23
CA VAL A 378 2.72 25.72 -4.78
C VAL A 378 1.52 24.83 -4.50
N TYR A 379 1.67 23.97 -3.49
CA TYR A 379 0.68 22.99 -3.09
C TYR A 379 0.43 23.05 -1.58
N ILE A 380 -0.83 22.80 -1.22
CA ILE A 380 -1.23 22.46 0.14
C ILE A 380 -1.88 21.09 0.10
N LYS A 381 -1.19 20.09 0.64
CA LYS A 381 -1.56 18.69 0.54
C LYS A 381 -2.02 18.15 1.90
N PRO A 382 -3.32 17.87 2.09
CA PRO A 382 -3.80 17.41 3.38
C PRO A 382 -3.41 15.94 3.61
N PHE A 383 -2.97 15.62 4.84
CA PHE A 383 -2.77 14.26 5.36
C PHE A 383 -1.80 13.33 4.59
N VAL A 384 -0.82 13.87 3.84
CA VAL A 384 0.22 13.03 3.19
C VAL A 384 0.99 12.20 4.21
N THR A 385 1.36 12.78 5.36
CA THR A 385 2.01 12.08 6.49
C THR A 385 1.25 10.84 6.95
N TRP A 386 -0.08 10.79 6.79
CA TRP A 386 -0.89 9.64 7.21
C TRP A 386 -0.72 8.45 6.28
N ILE A 387 -0.39 8.66 5.00
CA ILE A 387 -0.06 7.57 4.07
C ILE A 387 1.15 6.80 4.62
N TRP A 388 2.20 7.53 5.01
CA TRP A 388 3.42 6.98 5.60
C TRP A 388 3.19 6.39 6.99
N ALA A 389 2.45 7.09 7.86
CA ALA A 389 2.12 6.61 9.20
C ALA A 389 1.37 5.27 9.13
N GLY A 390 0.40 5.13 8.23
CA GLY A 390 -0.32 3.87 8.01
C GLY A 390 0.60 2.74 7.58
N ALA A 391 1.57 2.99 6.70
CA ALA A 391 2.59 2.01 6.31
C ALA A 391 3.46 1.56 7.50
N VAL A 392 3.88 2.50 8.35
CA VAL A 392 4.64 2.20 9.58
C VAL A 392 3.80 1.36 10.56
N ILE A 393 2.52 1.71 10.76
CA ILE A 393 1.61 0.95 11.62
C ILE A 393 1.43 -0.49 11.11
N MET A 394 1.27 -0.68 9.79
CA MET A 394 1.20 -2.02 9.18
C MET A 394 2.50 -2.81 9.39
N ALA A 395 3.66 -2.16 9.24
CA ALA A 395 4.96 -2.80 9.48
C ALA A 395 5.10 -3.28 10.93
N ILE A 396 4.69 -2.45 11.91
CA ILE A 396 4.64 -2.84 13.33
C ILE A 396 3.71 -4.04 13.51
N GLY A 397 2.55 -4.06 12.85
CA GLY A 397 1.63 -5.19 12.86
C GLY A 397 2.26 -6.50 12.33
N GLY A 398 3.09 -6.39 11.28
CA GLY A 398 3.91 -7.50 10.79
C GLY A 398 4.89 -8.02 11.84
N ILE A 399 5.61 -7.13 12.52
CA ILE A 399 6.54 -7.47 13.60
C ILE A 399 5.82 -8.15 14.78
N CYS A 400 4.66 -7.62 15.18
CA CYS A 400 3.82 -8.24 16.21
C CYS A 400 3.39 -9.66 15.82
N SER A 401 3.03 -9.88 14.55
CA SER A 401 2.63 -11.20 14.06
C SER A 401 3.77 -12.21 14.10
N MET A 402 4.99 -11.81 13.73
CA MET A 402 6.17 -12.67 13.79
C MET A 402 6.60 -13.02 15.21
N SER A 403 6.30 -12.14 16.18
CA SER A 403 6.67 -12.31 17.59
C SER A 403 5.79 -13.29 18.37
N ASP A 404 4.78 -13.89 17.72
CA ASP A 404 3.85 -14.81 18.38
C ASP A 404 4.56 -16.11 18.85
N LYS A 405 4.23 -16.53 20.08
CA LYS A 405 4.80 -17.73 20.73
C LYS A 405 4.61 -18.99 19.90
N ARG A 406 3.59 -19.05 19.05
CA ARG A 406 3.34 -20.18 18.14
C ARG A 406 4.55 -20.51 17.25
N TYR A 407 5.27 -19.50 16.75
CA TYR A 407 6.45 -19.71 15.92
C TYR A 407 7.66 -20.16 16.75
N ARG A 408 7.77 -19.71 18.01
CA ARG A 408 8.79 -20.19 18.96
C ARG A 408 8.56 -21.64 19.37
N MET A 409 7.33 -22.03 19.69
CA MET A 409 7.02 -23.39 20.15
C MET A 409 7.21 -24.44 19.05
N ALA A 410 6.91 -24.11 17.79
CA ALA A 410 7.20 -24.98 16.66
C ALA A 410 8.71 -25.20 16.46
N LYS A 411 9.52 -24.15 16.64
CA LYS A 411 10.99 -24.23 16.57
C LYS A 411 11.56 -25.09 17.72
N VAL A 412 11.07 -24.90 18.95
CA VAL A 412 11.47 -25.72 20.11
C VAL A 412 11.07 -27.17 19.96
N ALA A 413 9.86 -27.46 19.44
CA ALA A 413 9.43 -28.82 19.15
C ALA A 413 10.36 -29.49 18.12
N LYS A 414 10.68 -28.79 17.02
CA LYS A 414 11.58 -29.30 15.97
C LYS A 414 13.01 -29.54 16.46
N VAL A 415 13.53 -28.64 17.30
CA VAL A 415 14.85 -28.81 17.96
C VAL A 415 14.81 -29.99 18.93
N ARG A 416 13.74 -30.15 19.71
CA ARG A 416 13.59 -31.28 20.64
C ARG A 416 13.47 -32.62 19.91
N THR A 417 12.83 -32.67 18.75
CA THR A 417 12.80 -33.89 17.91
C THR A 417 14.16 -34.16 17.27
N ALA A 418 14.88 -33.14 16.84
CA ALA A 418 16.23 -33.29 16.29
C ALA A 418 17.26 -33.72 17.35
N VAL A 419 17.17 -33.19 18.57
CA VAL A 419 18.06 -33.55 19.70
C VAL A 419 17.66 -34.88 20.31
N GLY A 420 16.37 -35.18 20.43
CA GLY A 420 15.87 -36.46 20.92
C GLY A 420 16.10 -37.64 19.97
N GLY A 421 16.23 -37.39 18.66
CA GLY A 421 16.59 -38.41 17.67
C GLY A 421 18.09 -38.76 17.64
N VAL A 422 18.95 -37.96 18.27
CA VAL A 422 20.39 -38.24 18.40
C VAL A 422 20.67 -39.14 19.60
N ALA A 423 19.82 -39.12 20.64
CA ALA A 423 20.02 -39.90 21.87
C ALA A 423 19.57 -41.37 21.78
N THR A 424 19.02 -41.84 20.65
CA THR A 424 18.56 -43.23 20.46
C THR A 424 19.37 -43.99 19.40
N GLY A 425 20.56 -43.49 19.04
CA GLY A 425 21.42 -44.04 17.99
C GLY A 425 22.63 -44.85 18.46
N GLU A 426 22.90 -44.95 19.76
CA GLU A 426 24.00 -45.75 20.31
C GLU A 426 23.46 -46.70 21.38
N GLU A 427 22.97 -47.86 20.97
CA GLU A 427 22.96 -49.09 21.76
C GLU A 427 22.68 -50.29 20.83
N VAL A 428 23.68 -50.61 20.00
CA VAL A 428 23.87 -51.94 19.42
C VAL A 428 25.36 -52.25 19.54
N GLU A 429 25.75 -52.98 20.60
CA GLU A 429 26.76 -54.06 20.58
C GLU A 429 27.03 -54.57 22.00
N ALA A 430 26.42 -55.72 22.33
CA ALA A 430 27.01 -56.82 23.10
C ALA A 430 26.15 -58.07 22.92
#